data_AF-A0A6L5HKN7-F1
#
_entry.id   AF-A0A6L5HKN7-F1
#
_cell.length_a   1.000
_cell.length_b   1.000
_cell.length_c   1.000
_cell.angle_alpha   90.00
_cell.angle_beta   90.00
_cell.angle_gamma   90.00
#
_symmetry.space_group_name_H-M   'P 1'
#
loop_
_entity.id
_entity.type
_entity.pdbx_description
1 polymer ?
#
loop_
_entity_poly.entity_id
_entity_poly.type
_entity_poly.pdbx_seq_one_letter_code
_entity_poly.pdbx_strand_id
1 'polypeptide(L)'
;MNATTHPAVLDTQVTDIADDWKAPEFYRELDLEKARLVVKFGDLAHLFLRDFEKHARAHVIGDFSVTAFALDSNAAAAELHGRVSSMQWVVEMMGLSGLSEDYALNSYPEDAAFVIVYRTVDRGEHRLFRTGGGSPGGALTGFAERYPQHYKNVSAIFLDTRSVMFGLIPPVNG
;
A
#
# COMPACT_ATOMS: atom_id res chain seq x y z
N MET A 1 6.98 -20.53 -26.83
CA MET A 1 6.16 -19.30 -26.92
C MET A 1 5.61 -19.06 -25.53
N ASN A 2 6.25 -18.18 -24.76
CA ASN A 2 5.77 -17.83 -23.42
C ASN A 2 4.62 -16.84 -23.59
N ALA A 3 3.42 -17.26 -23.21
CA ALA A 3 2.30 -16.35 -23.03
C ALA A 3 2.65 -15.44 -21.84
N THR A 4 3.06 -14.22 -22.13
CA THR A 4 3.07 -13.14 -21.15
C THR A 4 1.61 -12.88 -20.80
N THR A 5 1.11 -13.52 -19.74
CA THR A 5 -0.12 -13.10 -19.07
C THR A 5 0.16 -11.72 -18.50
N HIS A 6 -0.10 -10.69 -19.30
CA HIS A 6 -0.31 -9.36 -18.76
C HIS A 6 -1.53 -9.47 -17.83
N PRO A 7 -1.42 -9.12 -16.54
CA PRO A 7 -2.61 -9.00 -15.70
C PRO A 7 -3.55 -8.05 -16.44
N ALA A 8 -4.85 -8.37 -16.46
CA ALA A 8 -5.85 -7.56 -17.14
C ALA A 8 -6.01 -6.23 -16.40
N VAL A 9 -5.11 -5.28 -16.67
CA VAL A 9 -5.17 -3.93 -16.12
C VAL A 9 -6.25 -3.20 -16.90
N LEU A 10 -7.48 -3.22 -16.39
CA LEU A 10 -8.55 -2.38 -16.92
C LEU A 10 -8.41 -0.97 -16.35
N ASP A 11 -7.54 -0.17 -16.97
CA ASP A 11 -7.41 1.25 -16.65
C ASP A 11 -8.60 2.01 -17.24
N THR A 12 -9.51 2.44 -16.38
CA THR A 12 -10.68 3.19 -16.83
C THR A 12 -10.73 4.53 -16.11
N GLN A 13 -10.66 5.62 -16.87
CA GLN A 13 -11.02 6.93 -16.36
C GLN A 13 -12.54 7.09 -16.38
N VAL A 14 -13.10 7.59 -15.29
CA VAL A 14 -14.49 8.06 -15.22
C VAL A 14 -14.46 9.57 -15.16
N THR A 15 -15.07 10.20 -16.16
CA THR A 15 -15.23 11.66 -16.29
C THR A 15 -16.59 12.11 -15.75
N ASP A 16 -16.80 13.43 -15.71
CA ASP A 16 -18.11 14.04 -15.40
C ASP A 16 -18.65 13.66 -14.00
N ILE A 17 -17.73 13.50 -13.05
CA ILE A 17 -18.04 13.26 -11.65
C ILE A 17 -18.46 14.58 -11.01
N ALA A 18 -19.63 14.61 -10.37
CA ALA A 18 -20.10 15.77 -9.64
C ALA A 18 -19.14 16.10 -8.48
N ASP A 19 -18.98 17.39 -8.16
CA ASP A 19 -18.07 17.84 -7.09
C ASP A 19 -18.47 17.29 -5.70
N ASP A 20 -19.75 16.98 -5.50
CA ASP A 20 -20.32 16.40 -4.29
C ASP A 20 -20.44 14.87 -4.34
N TRP A 21 -19.73 14.22 -5.27
CA TRP A 21 -19.72 12.77 -5.39
C TRP A 21 -19.37 12.11 -4.07
N LYS A 22 -20.13 11.07 -3.74
CA LYS A 22 -19.91 10.22 -2.58
C LYS A 22 -19.59 8.81 -3.04
N ALA A 23 -18.62 8.20 -2.37
CA ALA A 23 -18.29 6.80 -2.58
C ALA A 23 -19.52 5.92 -2.31
N PRO A 24 -19.90 5.03 -3.25
CA PRO A 24 -20.89 4.00 -2.99
C PRO A 24 -20.48 3.12 -1.80
N GLU A 25 -21.45 2.48 -1.13
CA GLU A 25 -21.17 1.65 0.06
C GLU A 25 -20.19 0.49 -0.19
N PHE A 26 -20.13 -0.01 -1.43
CA PHE A 26 -19.20 -1.06 -1.83
C PHE A 26 -17.76 -0.54 -2.08
N TYR A 27 -17.50 0.75 -1.96
CA TYR A 27 -16.16 1.31 -1.97
C TYR A 27 -15.67 1.49 -0.54
N ARG A 28 -14.68 0.69 -0.16
CA ARG A 28 -14.00 0.84 1.12
C ARG A 28 -12.85 1.82 0.98
N GLU A 29 -12.90 2.92 1.74
CA GLU A 29 -11.80 3.89 1.78
C GLU A 29 -10.53 3.23 2.35
N LEU A 30 -9.40 3.56 1.74
CA LEU A 30 -8.09 3.08 2.11
C LEU A 30 -7.21 4.25 2.53
N ASP A 31 -6.19 3.96 3.33
CA ASP A 31 -5.25 4.98 3.79
C ASP A 31 -4.36 5.48 2.65
N LEU A 32 -4.66 6.69 2.17
CA LEU A 32 -3.92 7.31 1.08
C LEU A 32 -2.46 7.60 1.44
N GLU A 33 -2.18 8.03 2.67
CA GLU A 33 -0.81 8.35 3.07
C GLU A 33 0.05 7.08 3.12
N LYS A 34 -0.51 5.95 3.57
CA LYS A 34 0.17 4.65 3.49
C LYS A 34 0.40 4.21 2.05
N ALA A 35 -0.58 4.38 1.16
CA ALA A 35 -0.39 4.08 -0.26
C ALA A 35 0.73 4.94 -0.88
N ARG A 36 0.82 6.23 -0.52
CA ARG A 36 1.88 7.15 -0.97
C ARG A 36 3.28 6.73 -0.49
N LEU A 37 3.38 6.14 0.69
CA LEU A 37 4.66 5.59 1.18
C LEU A 37 5.16 4.45 0.29
N VAL A 38 4.27 3.58 -0.22
CA VAL A 38 4.63 2.54 -1.19
C VAL A 38 5.06 3.15 -2.53
N VAL A 39 4.45 4.23 -2.99
CA VAL A 39 4.93 4.94 -4.20
C VAL A 39 6.35 5.49 -4.01
N LYS A 40 6.66 6.02 -2.82
CA LYS A 40 7.95 6.64 -2.53
C LYS A 40 9.06 5.62 -2.25
N PHE A 41 8.75 4.53 -1.56
CA PHE A 41 9.73 3.59 -1.03
C PHE A 41 9.59 2.16 -1.59
N GLY A 42 8.54 1.86 -2.35
CA GLY A 42 8.24 0.51 -2.80
C GLY A 42 8.05 -0.46 -1.63
N ASP A 43 8.49 -1.71 -1.83
CA ASP A 43 8.46 -2.76 -0.81
C ASP A 43 9.39 -2.48 0.39
N LEU A 44 10.28 -1.50 0.26
CA LEU A 44 11.25 -1.17 1.31
C LEU A 44 10.56 -0.81 2.64
N ALA A 45 9.41 -0.11 2.57
CA ALA A 45 8.62 0.23 3.75
C ALA A 45 8.09 -1.02 4.48
N HIS A 46 7.57 -1.99 3.73
CA HIS A 46 7.11 -3.27 4.27
C HIS A 46 8.26 -4.06 4.91
N LEU A 47 9.40 -4.18 4.20
CA LEU A 47 10.55 -4.95 4.67
C LEU A 47 11.14 -4.38 5.97
N PHE A 48 11.29 -3.05 6.08
CA PHE A 48 11.80 -2.41 7.29
C PHE A 48 10.85 -2.56 8.49
N LEU A 49 9.55 -2.29 8.29
CA LEU A 49 8.57 -2.42 9.37
C LEU A 49 8.41 -3.86 9.82
N ARG A 50 8.43 -4.82 8.89
CA ARG A 50 8.35 -6.26 9.22
C ARG A 50 9.54 -6.68 10.07
N ASP A 51 10.75 -6.24 9.71
CA ASP A 51 11.94 -6.57 10.48
C ASP A 51 11.92 -5.86 11.85
N PHE A 52 11.48 -4.61 11.92
CA PHE A 52 11.31 -3.88 13.16
C PHE A 52 10.32 -4.59 14.11
N GLU A 53 9.13 -4.95 13.61
CA GLU A 53 8.11 -5.67 14.38
C GLU A 53 8.62 -7.01 14.91
N LYS A 54 9.38 -7.75 14.10
CA LYS A 54 10.02 -9.00 14.51
C LYS A 54 10.96 -8.79 15.70
N HIS A 55 11.84 -7.80 15.63
CA HIS A 55 12.80 -7.52 16.70
C HIS A 55 12.15 -6.90 17.94
N ALA A 56 11.17 -6.02 17.75
CA ALA A 56 10.40 -5.44 18.86
C ALA A 56 9.64 -6.52 19.63
N ARG A 57 8.99 -7.46 18.92
CA ARG A 57 8.33 -8.62 19.54
C ARG A 57 9.32 -9.48 20.29
N ALA A 58 10.46 -9.81 19.69
CA ALA A 58 11.52 -10.59 20.31
C ALA A 58 12.02 -9.92 21.61
N HIS A 59 12.18 -8.60 21.61
CA HIS A 59 12.58 -7.82 22.79
C HIS A 59 11.54 -7.90 23.91
N VAL A 60 10.26 -7.79 23.59
CA VAL A 60 9.16 -7.86 24.57
C VAL A 60 9.05 -9.24 25.23
N ILE A 61 9.23 -10.32 24.45
CA ILE A 61 9.09 -11.70 24.97
C ILE A 61 10.41 -12.30 25.49
N GLY A 62 11.52 -11.56 25.41
CA GLY A 62 12.84 -12.06 25.79
C GLY A 62 13.37 -13.17 24.88
N ASP A 63 13.01 -13.16 23.60
CA ASP A 63 13.51 -14.11 22.59
C ASP A 63 14.82 -13.60 21.99
N PHE A 64 15.92 -14.28 22.31
CA PHE A 64 17.26 -13.94 21.82
C PHE A 64 17.64 -14.69 20.54
N SER A 65 16.75 -15.49 19.94
CA SER A 65 17.04 -16.22 18.69
C SER A 65 17.35 -15.32 17.50
N VAL A 66 17.03 -14.02 17.60
CA VAL A 66 17.24 -13.00 16.57
C VAL A 66 18.56 -12.23 16.72
N THR A 67 19.33 -12.46 17.79
CA THR A 67 20.65 -11.84 17.97
C THR A 67 21.69 -12.52 17.07
N ALA A 68 22.66 -11.75 16.58
CA ALA A 68 23.62 -12.23 15.60
C ALA A 68 24.70 -13.17 16.21
N PHE A 69 24.86 -13.13 17.54
CA PHE A 69 25.92 -13.84 18.24
C PHE A 69 25.38 -14.67 19.40
N ALA A 70 26.08 -15.78 19.68
CA ALA A 70 25.90 -16.54 20.91
C ALA A 70 26.53 -15.76 22.07
N LEU A 71 25.78 -14.82 22.61
CA LEU A 71 26.13 -14.02 23.78
C LEU A 71 25.49 -14.63 25.04
N ASP A 72 26.04 -14.33 26.21
CA ASP A 72 25.30 -14.56 27.45
C ASP A 72 23.98 -13.74 27.46
N SER A 73 23.04 -14.10 28.33
CA SER A 73 21.69 -13.53 28.33
C SER A 73 21.67 -12.01 28.52
N ASN A 74 22.61 -11.44 29.25
CA ASN A 74 22.66 -10.00 29.52
C ASN A 74 23.20 -9.25 28.30
N ALA A 75 24.24 -9.79 27.67
CA ALA A 75 24.79 -9.25 26.44
C ALA A 75 23.81 -9.38 25.26
N ALA A 76 23.06 -10.49 25.17
CA ALA A 76 22.00 -10.68 24.17
C ALA A 76 20.85 -9.68 24.35
N ALA A 77 20.44 -9.41 25.59
CA ALA A 77 19.41 -8.41 25.88
C ALA A 77 19.86 -6.99 25.50
N ALA A 78 21.11 -6.63 25.77
CA ALA A 78 21.67 -5.33 25.40
C ALA A 78 21.79 -5.14 23.87
N GLU A 79 22.24 -6.18 23.15
CA GLU A 79 22.27 -6.18 21.68
C GLU A 79 20.86 -5.97 21.11
N LEU A 80 19.90 -6.77 21.56
CA LEU A 80 18.52 -6.71 21.09
C LEU A 80 17.89 -5.33 21.36
N HIS A 81 18.13 -4.76 22.54
CA HIS A 81 17.67 -3.41 22.87
C HIS A 81 18.28 -2.34 21.95
N GLY A 82 19.60 -2.39 21.73
CA GLY A 82 20.30 -1.46 20.84
C GLY A 82 19.82 -1.56 19.38
N ARG A 83 19.54 -2.79 18.93
CA ARG A 83 19.00 -3.06 17.58
C ARG A 83 17.59 -2.52 17.42
N VAL A 84 16.68 -2.80 18.35
CA VAL A 84 15.30 -2.27 18.33
C VAL A 84 15.29 -0.75 18.35
N SER A 85 16.11 -0.13 19.21
CA SER A 85 16.20 1.33 19.30
C SER A 85 16.71 1.97 18.01
N SER A 86 17.71 1.34 17.37
CA SER A 86 18.25 1.82 16.10
C SER A 86 17.24 1.69 14.96
N MET A 87 16.51 0.57 14.91
CA MET A 87 15.47 0.35 13.90
C MET A 87 14.29 1.30 14.09
N GLN A 88 13.88 1.56 15.33
CA GLN A 88 12.87 2.56 15.63
C GLN A 88 13.27 3.95 15.10
N TRP A 89 14.51 4.37 15.35
CA TRP A 89 15.01 5.65 14.82
C TRP A 89 14.98 5.70 13.29
N VAL A 90 15.36 4.63 12.59
CA VAL A 90 15.28 4.56 11.12
C VAL A 90 13.82 4.66 10.64
N VAL A 91 12.89 3.93 11.26
CA VAL A 91 11.45 3.98 10.95
C VAL A 91 10.92 5.42 11.09
N GLU A 92 11.26 6.09 12.18
CA GLU A 92 10.89 7.49 12.44
C GLU A 92 11.50 8.45 11.40
N MET A 93 12.79 8.30 11.05
CA MET A 93 13.46 9.15 10.05
C MET A 93 12.96 8.94 8.62
N MET A 94 12.53 7.72 8.28
CA MET A 94 11.88 7.45 7.00
C MET A 94 10.42 7.94 6.96
N GLY A 95 9.85 8.32 8.10
CA GLY A 95 8.44 8.69 8.23
C GLY A 95 7.50 7.49 8.06
N LEU A 96 7.96 6.28 8.38
CA LEU A 96 7.15 5.07 8.35
C LEU A 96 6.34 4.97 9.66
N SER A 97 5.06 4.59 9.58
CA SER A 97 4.19 4.43 10.75
C SER A 97 3.16 3.31 10.53
N GLY A 98 2.51 2.79 11.58
CA GLY A 98 1.54 1.69 11.43
C GLY A 98 2.18 0.30 11.30
N LEU A 99 1.40 -0.69 10.85
CA LEU A 99 1.82 -2.09 10.80
C LEU A 99 2.46 -2.44 9.45
N SER A 100 3.40 -3.37 9.43
CA SER A 100 4.09 -3.81 8.20
C SER A 100 3.14 -4.38 7.15
N GLU A 101 2.05 -5.04 7.59
CA GLU A 101 0.99 -5.56 6.73
C GLU A 101 0.28 -4.47 5.94
N ASP A 102 0.22 -3.25 6.47
CA ASP A 102 -0.43 -2.11 5.81
C ASP A 102 0.31 -1.69 4.52
N TYR A 103 1.59 -2.08 4.39
CA TYR A 103 2.46 -1.76 3.27
C TYR A 103 2.72 -2.97 2.36
N ALA A 104 2.16 -4.13 2.69
CA ALA A 104 2.44 -5.36 1.98
C ALA A 104 1.97 -5.31 0.52
N LEU A 105 2.89 -5.66 -0.38
CA LEU A 105 2.56 -5.96 -1.77
C LEU A 105 1.65 -7.19 -1.84
N ASN A 106 0.69 -7.18 -2.77
CA ASN A 106 -0.26 -8.29 -3.01
C ASN A 106 -1.16 -8.63 -1.80
N SER A 107 -1.49 -7.63 -0.98
CA SER A 107 -2.50 -7.75 0.07
C SER A 107 -3.92 -8.03 -0.47
N TYR A 108 -4.13 -7.84 -1.77
CA TYR A 108 -5.36 -8.14 -2.48
C TYR A 108 -5.06 -9.04 -3.70
N PRO A 109 -6.09 -9.77 -4.19
CA PRO A 109 -6.02 -10.41 -5.50
C PRO A 109 -5.52 -9.44 -6.58
N GLU A 110 -4.74 -9.91 -7.55
CA GLU A 110 -4.21 -9.05 -8.62
C GLU A 110 -5.32 -8.34 -9.40
N ASP A 111 -6.50 -8.97 -9.47
CA ASP A 111 -7.71 -8.48 -10.11
C ASP A 111 -8.63 -7.67 -9.20
N ALA A 112 -8.21 -7.34 -7.98
CA ALA A 112 -8.90 -6.36 -7.15
C ALA A 112 -8.78 -4.96 -7.78
N ALA A 113 -9.91 -4.27 -7.87
CA ALA A 113 -10.01 -2.95 -8.45
C ALA A 113 -9.90 -1.86 -7.37
N PHE A 114 -8.94 -0.97 -7.60
CA PHE A 114 -8.72 0.24 -6.83
C PHE A 114 -9.28 1.44 -7.59
N VAL A 115 -9.89 2.38 -6.86
CA VAL A 115 -10.46 3.60 -7.41
C VAL A 115 -9.72 4.79 -6.80
N ILE A 116 -9.03 5.55 -7.64
CA ILE A 116 -8.25 6.72 -7.28
C ILE A 116 -9.06 7.96 -7.62
N VAL A 117 -9.28 8.80 -6.62
CA VAL A 117 -10.02 10.05 -6.74
C VAL A 117 -9.03 11.19 -6.89
N TYR A 118 -9.18 12.01 -7.93
CA TYR A 118 -8.26 13.12 -8.16
C TYR A 118 -8.94 14.29 -8.88
N ARG A 119 -8.32 15.48 -8.78
CA ARG A 119 -8.69 16.64 -9.59
C ARG A 119 -7.71 16.85 -10.73
N THR A 120 -8.22 17.15 -11.92
CA THR A 120 -7.36 17.53 -13.05
C THR A 120 -6.65 18.85 -12.79
N VAL A 121 -5.42 18.99 -13.29
CA VAL A 121 -4.63 20.22 -13.12
C VAL A 121 -5.19 21.36 -13.95
N ASP A 122 -5.68 21.07 -15.16
CA ASP A 122 -6.03 22.10 -16.14
C ASP A 122 -7.37 22.79 -15.82
N ARG A 123 -8.35 22.01 -15.35
CA ARG A 123 -9.73 22.47 -15.17
C ARG A 123 -10.27 22.27 -13.75
N GLY A 124 -9.52 21.63 -12.87
CA GLY A 124 -9.98 21.31 -11.51
C GLY A 124 -11.12 20.28 -11.46
N GLU A 125 -11.44 19.63 -12.58
CA GLU A 125 -12.52 18.66 -12.71
C GLU A 125 -12.26 17.45 -11.82
N HIS A 126 -13.28 17.02 -11.08
CA HIS A 126 -13.26 15.80 -10.29
C HIS A 126 -13.28 14.59 -11.24
N ARG A 127 -12.36 13.64 -11.04
CA ARG A 127 -12.27 12.41 -11.85
C ARG A 127 -11.96 11.21 -10.98
N LEU A 128 -12.39 10.04 -11.46
CA LEU A 128 -12.00 8.76 -10.90
C LEU A 128 -11.12 8.00 -11.88
N PHE A 129 -10.14 7.29 -11.36
CA PHE A 129 -9.34 6.34 -12.12
C PHE A 129 -9.47 4.97 -11.48
N ARG A 130 -9.99 3.99 -12.23
CA ARG A 130 -10.09 2.60 -11.81
C ARG A 130 -8.91 1.83 -12.39
N THR A 131 -8.21 1.06 -11.55
CA THR A 131 -7.07 0.22 -11.95
C THR A 131 -7.01 -1.05 -11.10
N GLY A 132 -6.36 -2.08 -11.64
CA GLY A 132 -5.85 -3.19 -10.84
C GLY A 132 -4.52 -2.83 -10.15
N GLY A 133 -3.88 -3.79 -9.50
CA GLY A 133 -2.52 -3.59 -8.98
C GLY A 133 -2.12 -4.43 -7.77
N GLY A 134 -2.97 -5.35 -7.29
CA GLY A 134 -2.67 -6.25 -6.16
C GLY A 134 -2.51 -5.56 -4.79
N SER A 135 -2.25 -4.25 -4.76
CA SER A 135 -2.18 -3.44 -3.55
C SER A 135 -2.53 -1.97 -3.84
N PRO A 136 -2.95 -1.20 -2.81
CA PRO A 136 -3.25 0.23 -2.95
C PRO A 136 -2.05 1.03 -3.45
N GLY A 137 -0.86 0.69 -2.95
CA GLY A 137 0.40 1.30 -3.36
C GLY A 137 0.74 1.02 -4.82
N GLY A 138 0.56 -0.23 -5.28
CA GLY A 138 0.78 -0.61 -6.68
C GLY A 138 -0.16 0.13 -7.64
N ALA A 139 -1.45 0.22 -7.28
CA ALA A 139 -2.43 1.00 -8.02
C ALA A 139 -2.05 2.48 -8.12
N LEU A 140 -1.60 3.07 -7.00
CA LEU A 140 -1.20 4.47 -6.95
C LEU A 140 0.10 4.74 -7.71
N THR A 141 1.07 3.81 -7.70
CA THR A 141 2.28 3.87 -8.54
C THR A 141 1.91 3.86 -10.01
N GLY A 142 1.05 2.93 -10.45
CA GLY A 142 0.59 2.87 -11.84
C GLY A 142 -0.15 4.14 -12.28
N PHE A 143 -0.91 4.77 -11.38
CA PHE A 143 -1.51 6.09 -11.65
C PHE A 143 -0.45 7.19 -11.75
N ALA A 144 0.51 7.25 -10.83
CA ALA A 144 1.57 8.26 -10.82
C ALA A 144 2.47 8.18 -12.06
N GLU A 145 2.73 6.97 -12.57
CA GLU A 145 3.51 6.76 -13.80
C GLU A 145 2.76 7.24 -15.06
N ARG A 146 1.44 7.03 -15.12
CA ARG A 146 0.61 7.42 -16.28
C ARG A 146 0.16 8.88 -16.25
N TYR A 147 -0.10 9.40 -15.06
CA TYR A 147 -0.64 10.74 -14.85
C TYR A 147 0.18 11.53 -13.80
N PRO A 148 1.50 11.69 -14.00
CA PRO A 148 2.40 12.29 -13.00
C PRO A 148 1.99 13.72 -12.61
N GLN A 149 1.46 14.49 -13.57
CA GLN A 149 0.96 15.84 -13.33
C GLN A 149 -0.24 15.88 -12.37
N HIS A 150 -1.07 14.84 -12.33
CA HIS A 150 -2.27 14.78 -11.51
C HIS A 150 -2.05 14.13 -10.13
N TYR A 151 -0.91 13.46 -9.93
CA TYR A 151 -0.62 12.70 -8.70
C TYR A 151 -0.75 13.52 -7.42
N LYS A 152 -0.28 14.77 -7.42
CA LYS A 152 -0.38 15.68 -6.27
C LYS A 152 -1.83 16.06 -5.92
N ASN A 153 -2.75 15.88 -6.84
CA ASN A 153 -4.17 16.21 -6.68
C ASN A 153 -5.03 14.98 -6.35
N VAL A 154 -4.42 13.82 -6.06
CA VAL A 154 -5.14 12.65 -5.55
C VAL A 154 -5.62 12.95 -4.13
N SER A 155 -6.93 12.85 -3.92
CA SER A 155 -7.59 13.15 -2.65
C SER A 155 -7.99 11.91 -1.86
N ALA A 156 -8.24 10.78 -2.53
CA ALA A 156 -8.63 9.54 -1.87
C ALA A 156 -8.35 8.31 -2.75
N ILE A 157 -8.27 7.15 -2.11
CA ILE A 157 -8.17 5.85 -2.77
C ILE A 157 -9.14 4.87 -2.10
N PHE A 158 -9.83 4.09 -2.91
CA PHE A 158 -10.83 3.12 -2.47
C PHE A 158 -10.54 1.74 -3.05
N LEU A 159 -10.97 0.70 -2.32
CA LEU A 159 -11.12 -0.65 -2.84
C LEU A 159 -12.58 -0.89 -3.24
N ASP A 160 -12.83 -1.33 -4.47
CA ASP A 160 -14.14 -1.89 -4.84
C ASP A 160 -14.28 -3.29 -4.23
N THR A 161 -15.02 -3.42 -3.13
CA THR A 161 -15.12 -4.69 -2.39
C THR A 161 -15.74 -5.81 -3.22
N ARG A 162 -16.55 -5.48 -4.23
CA ARG A 162 -17.12 -6.45 -5.16
C ARG A 162 -16.04 -7.11 -6.01
N SER A 163 -15.01 -6.34 -6.38
CA SER A 163 -13.91 -6.87 -7.19
C SER A 163 -13.07 -7.91 -6.47
N VAL A 164 -13.08 -7.93 -5.13
CA VAL A 164 -12.43 -8.98 -4.34
C VAL A 164 -13.13 -10.33 -4.52
N MET A 165 -14.44 -10.33 -4.80
CA MET A 165 -15.23 -11.55 -5.00
C MET A 165 -15.40 -11.92 -6.48
N PHE A 166 -15.50 -10.92 -7.36
CA PHE A 166 -15.87 -11.10 -8.77
C PHE A 166 -14.76 -10.72 -9.76
N GLY A 167 -13.62 -10.23 -9.28
CA GLY A 167 -12.54 -9.71 -10.10
C GLY A 167 -12.79 -8.32 -10.67
N LEU A 168 -11.86 -7.87 -11.52
CA LEU A 168 -11.81 -6.50 -12.07
C LEU A 168 -13.04 -6.13 -12.92
N ILE A 169 -13.65 -7.14 -13.55
CA ILE A 169 -14.84 -7.03 -14.41
C ILE A 169 -16.03 -7.65 -13.66
N PRO A 170 -17.00 -6.86 -13.17
CA PRO A 170 -18.19 -7.43 -12.54
C PRO A 170 -18.99 -8.27 -13.55
N PRO A 171 -19.66 -9.35 -13.11
CA PRO A 171 -20.50 -10.14 -14.00
C PRO A 171 -21.58 -9.25 -14.62
N VAL A 172 -21.68 -9.30 -15.94
CA VAL A 172 -22.79 -8.69 -16.68
C VAL A 172 -24.01 -9.55 -16.34
N ASN A 173 -24.90 -9.05 -15.48
CA ASN A 173 -26.18 -9.71 -15.26
C ASN A 173 -26.92 -9.75 -16.61
N GLY A 174 -27.16 -10.96 -17.12
CA GLY A 174 -28.11 -11.23 -18.20
C GLY A 174 -29.54 -11.20 -17.70
#